data_AF-A0A2C5ZAC2-F1
#
_entry.id   AF-A0A2C5ZAC2-F1
#
_cell.length_a   1.000
_cell.length_b   1.000
_cell.length_c   1.000
_cell.angle_alpha   90.00
_cell.angle_beta   90.00
_cell.angle_gamma   90.00
#
_symmetry.space_group_name_H-M   'P 1'
#
loop_
_entity.id
_entity.type
_entity.pdbx_description
1 polymer ?
#
loop_
_entity_poly.entity_id
_entity_poly.type
_entity_poly.pdbx_seq_one_letter_code
_entity_poly.pdbx_strand_id
1 'polypeptide(L)'
;MPHRVANFLRPSSNSSSQKKKRGSGDSPSSSSRSSRTTSLAPSPYASDSDEHHAVKMPDPLADYALKKHHRLSLPFARLSSRDAHHHHHSHHHSHHASGSGAAAAALAARKAAMMREVQQVVTILLGPPPKPTEAFTWQYSDSDGRPHRLTIKPRDFARDIASPELGISSASIAGMMSLVHDPRHRPLTLMTVSRLGNVVGGRGVSYVNVDMDTIKSTCVKMLRAGLPVFFGCDVGKFSDRASGILDTDLVDYELGLGTSLLGMTKAQRLLAGESQMTHAMVLTAVHLDEQTKRPVRWRVQNSWGTSSGSDGWYVMSDAWMDEFVYQAVVDPRFCSQEVRDVVDQEPLVLPLWDPMGALA
;
A
#
# COMPACT_ATOMS: atom_id res chain seq x y z
N MET A 1 -32.52 8.75 -17.04
CA MET A 1 -33.51 7.93 -16.30
C MET A 1 -32.80 7.22 -15.15
N PRO A 2 -32.88 7.72 -13.90
CA PRO A 2 -32.10 7.14 -12.81
C PRO A 2 -33.01 6.43 -11.82
N HIS A 3 -32.91 5.11 -11.71
CA HIS A 3 -33.17 4.32 -10.50
C HIS A 3 -32.75 2.88 -10.81
N ARG A 4 -31.68 2.38 -10.15
CA ARG A 4 -31.53 1.00 -9.63
C ARG A 4 -30.07 0.68 -9.34
N VAL A 5 -29.65 0.97 -8.11
CA VAL A 5 -28.69 0.14 -7.37
C VAL A 5 -29.23 0.04 -5.95
N ALA A 6 -29.65 -1.15 -5.53
CA ALA A 6 -29.53 -1.63 -4.15
C ALA A 6 -29.98 -3.09 -4.06
N ASN A 7 -29.21 -3.84 -3.27
CA ASN A 7 -29.39 -5.22 -2.79
C ASN A 7 -28.85 -6.32 -3.70
N PHE A 8 -27.81 -7.01 -3.24
CA PHE A 8 -27.84 -8.44 -2.88
C PHE A 8 -26.42 -8.92 -2.53
N LEU A 9 -26.09 -8.89 -1.24
CA LEU A 9 -25.11 -9.80 -0.63
C LEU A 9 -25.80 -10.45 0.57
N ARG A 10 -26.37 -11.65 0.34
CA ARG A 10 -26.68 -12.61 1.40
C ARG A 10 -26.27 -14.00 0.91
N PRO A 11 -25.45 -14.75 1.66
CA PRO A 11 -25.22 -16.15 1.37
C PRO A 11 -26.43 -16.97 1.81
N SER A 12 -26.92 -17.83 0.92
CA SER A 12 -27.99 -18.79 1.19
C SER A 12 -27.43 -20.05 1.82
N SER A 13 -27.74 -20.28 3.10
CA SER A 13 -27.71 -21.61 3.73
C SER A 13 -29.06 -21.86 4.38
N ASN A 14 -29.88 -22.74 3.79
CA ASN A 14 -30.55 -23.82 4.52
C ASN A 14 -31.45 -24.63 3.59
N SER A 15 -31.17 -25.93 3.58
CA SER A 15 -32.06 -26.98 3.11
C SER A 15 -33.27 -27.13 4.04
N SER A 16 -34.40 -27.40 3.39
CA SER A 16 -35.75 -27.56 3.88
C SER A 16 -35.98 -28.70 4.89
N SER A 17 -36.85 -28.44 5.87
CA SER A 17 -37.82 -29.42 6.38
C SER A 17 -39.12 -28.73 6.76
N GLN A 18 -40.16 -28.98 5.96
CA GLN A 18 -41.53 -28.48 6.11
C GLN A 18 -42.25 -29.14 7.30
N LYS A 19 -42.99 -28.35 8.09
CA LYS A 19 -44.18 -28.81 8.82
C LYS A 19 -45.31 -27.79 8.68
N LYS A 20 -46.43 -28.26 8.12
CA LYS A 20 -47.75 -27.62 7.98
C LYS A 20 -48.28 -27.08 9.31
N LYS A 21 -48.96 -25.92 9.27
CA LYS A 21 -50.29 -25.74 9.88
C LYS A 21 -51.04 -24.55 9.25
N ARG A 22 -52.32 -24.80 8.96
CA ARG A 22 -53.33 -23.90 8.37
C ARG A 22 -54.05 -23.11 9.47
N GLY A 23 -54.61 -21.96 9.08
CA GLY A 23 -55.76 -21.27 9.70
C GLY A 23 -55.80 -19.82 9.18
N SER A 24 -56.62 -19.45 8.18
CA SER A 24 -58.07 -19.15 8.16
C SER A 24 -58.50 -18.04 9.12
N GLY A 25 -59.05 -16.94 8.58
CA GLY A 25 -59.79 -15.94 9.36
C GLY A 25 -59.89 -14.55 8.73
N ASP A 26 -60.87 -14.39 7.86
CA ASP A 26 -61.75 -13.23 7.55
C ASP A 26 -61.39 -11.77 7.93
N SER A 27 -61.67 -10.90 6.94
CA SER A 27 -61.93 -9.43 6.97
C SER A 27 -63.24 -9.08 7.74
N PRO A 28 -63.81 -7.84 7.78
CA PRO A 28 -63.39 -6.54 7.18
C PRO A 28 -63.65 -5.26 8.03
N SER A 29 -63.23 -4.13 7.44
CA SER A 29 -63.82 -2.77 7.46
C SER A 29 -63.87 -1.92 8.74
N SER A 30 -63.28 -0.73 8.67
CA SER A 30 -64.01 0.53 8.90
C SER A 30 -63.30 1.73 8.27
N SER A 31 -64.12 2.69 7.86
CA SER A 31 -63.87 3.87 7.05
C SER A 31 -63.53 5.12 7.86
N SER A 32 -62.72 6.02 7.31
CA SER A 32 -63.00 7.48 7.37
C SER A 32 -62.21 8.27 6.32
N ARG A 33 -62.95 9.15 5.62
CA ARG A 33 -62.46 10.21 4.72
C ARG A 33 -61.99 11.40 5.55
N SER A 34 -60.96 12.15 5.10
CA SER A 34 -61.09 13.59 4.77
C SER A 34 -59.77 14.24 4.29
N SER A 35 -59.85 14.82 3.09
CA SER A 35 -59.27 16.10 2.59
C SER A 35 -57.79 16.50 2.82
N ARG A 36 -57.08 16.51 1.68
CA ARG A 36 -56.17 17.54 1.12
C ARG A 36 -55.60 18.64 2.03
N THR A 37 -54.27 18.79 1.98
CA THR A 37 -53.60 20.07 1.67
C THR A 37 -52.17 19.82 1.14
N THR A 38 -51.86 20.50 0.05
CA THR A 38 -50.54 20.67 -0.56
C THR A 38 -49.75 21.76 0.18
N SER A 39 -48.46 21.51 0.46
CA SER A 39 -47.47 22.58 0.60
C SER A 39 -46.07 22.05 0.22
N LEU A 40 -45.51 22.70 -0.79
CA LEU A 40 -44.13 22.63 -1.23
C LEU A 40 -43.26 23.61 -0.42
N ALA A 41 -41.95 23.33 -0.47
CA ALA A 41 -40.78 24.18 -0.17
C ALA A 41 -40.14 24.00 1.23
N PRO A 42 -38.84 24.34 1.43
CA PRO A 42 -37.73 24.50 0.48
C PRO A 42 -36.42 23.79 0.94
N SER A 43 -35.41 23.80 0.06
CA SER A 43 -33.97 23.66 0.38
C SER A 43 -33.51 24.67 1.45
N PRO A 44 -32.48 24.37 2.25
CA PRO A 44 -31.29 25.22 2.12
C PRO A 44 -29.95 24.54 2.44
N TYR A 45 -28.97 24.76 1.57
CA TYR A 45 -27.63 25.13 2.01
C TYR A 45 -27.77 26.42 2.83
N ALA A 46 -27.46 26.36 4.12
CA ALA A 46 -27.20 27.54 4.94
C ALA A 46 -25.99 27.21 5.81
N SER A 47 -24.92 27.97 5.56
CA SER A 47 -23.82 28.17 6.49
C SER A 47 -24.36 28.80 7.76
N ASP A 48 -23.94 28.31 8.92
CA ASP A 48 -23.70 29.20 10.05
C ASP A 48 -22.65 28.64 11.01
N SER A 49 -21.86 29.60 11.47
CA SER A 49 -20.68 29.56 12.31
C SER A 49 -20.98 29.37 13.80
N ASP A 50 -19.97 28.82 14.49
CA ASP A 50 -19.59 28.99 15.90
C ASP A 50 -20.65 28.84 17.01
N GLU A 51 -20.49 27.78 17.82
CA GLU A 51 -20.52 27.95 19.28
C GLU A 51 -19.45 27.10 19.98
N HIS A 52 -18.72 27.80 20.86
CA HIS A 52 -17.61 27.34 21.67
C HIS A 52 -18.06 26.48 22.86
N HIS A 53 -17.44 25.31 23.04
CA HIS A 53 -17.27 24.72 24.37
C HIS A 53 -15.82 24.32 24.61
N ALA A 54 -15.08 25.23 25.24
CA ALA A 54 -13.75 25.01 25.77
C ALA A 54 -13.82 24.21 27.07
N VAL A 55 -13.20 23.02 27.09
CA VAL A 55 -12.92 22.26 28.31
C VAL A 55 -11.62 22.78 28.92
N LYS A 56 -11.71 23.21 30.18
CA LYS A 56 -10.63 23.79 30.98
C LYS A 56 -9.74 22.67 31.55
N MET A 57 -8.48 22.60 31.13
CA MET A 57 -7.45 21.77 31.79
C MET A 57 -6.71 22.62 32.84
N PRO A 58 -6.40 22.11 34.04
CA PRO A 58 -5.56 22.80 35.01
C PRO A 58 -4.08 22.65 34.66
N ASP A 59 -3.39 23.78 34.55
CA ASP A 59 -1.94 23.88 34.35
C ASP A 59 -1.23 23.89 35.72
N PRO A 60 -0.08 23.20 35.86
CA PRO A 60 1.13 24.00 36.06
C PRO A 60 2.33 23.40 35.30
N LEU A 61 2.49 23.69 34.01
CA LEU A 61 3.77 23.55 33.30
C LEU A 61 4.09 24.74 32.37
N ALA A 62 3.40 25.87 32.53
CA ALA A 62 3.62 27.08 31.75
C ALA A 62 4.95 27.83 32.05
N ASP A 63 5.80 27.34 32.95
CA ASP A 63 6.96 28.11 33.46
C ASP A 63 8.35 27.61 32.99
N TYR A 64 8.43 26.80 31.93
CA TYR A 64 9.72 26.36 31.36
C TYR A 64 9.97 26.79 29.89
N ALA A 65 9.11 27.64 29.34
CA ALA A 65 9.18 28.07 27.94
C ALA A 65 9.59 29.54 27.79
N LEU A 66 10.70 29.97 28.41
CA LEU A 66 11.32 31.27 28.12
C LEU A 66 12.76 31.34 28.69
N LYS A 67 13.73 30.69 28.02
CA LYS A 67 15.10 31.22 27.87
C LYS A 67 15.99 30.32 26.99
N LYS A 68 16.60 30.99 26.01
CA LYS A 68 17.71 30.60 25.12
C LYS A 68 17.35 29.80 23.87
N HIS A 69 16.93 30.56 22.86
CA HIS A 69 17.12 30.22 21.45
C HIS A 69 18.61 30.01 21.15
N HIS A 70 19.02 28.79 20.85
CA HIS A 70 20.22 28.52 20.07
C HIS A 70 19.78 28.14 18.65
N ARG A 71 19.96 29.06 17.71
CA ARG A 71 19.90 28.79 16.28
C ARG A 71 20.98 27.75 15.95
N LEU A 72 20.58 26.55 15.56
CA LEU A 72 21.46 25.57 14.93
C LEU A 72 21.74 26.05 13.50
N SER A 73 22.85 26.76 13.30
CA SER A 73 23.44 26.96 11.98
C SER A 73 24.41 25.81 11.70
N LEU A 74 24.12 25.02 10.66
CA LEU A 74 25.06 24.05 10.12
C LEU A 74 26.09 24.79 9.24
N PRO A 75 27.40 24.70 9.50
CA PRO A 75 28.39 25.30 8.63
C PRO A 75 28.57 24.41 7.39
N PHE A 76 27.99 24.84 6.26
CA PHE A 76 28.47 24.40 4.94
C PHE A 76 29.80 25.11 4.68
N ALA A 77 30.91 24.37 4.77
CA ALA A 77 32.22 24.88 4.36
C ALA A 77 32.23 25.07 2.84
N ARG A 78 32.30 26.33 2.38
CA ARG A 78 32.71 26.66 1.01
C ARG A 78 34.24 26.51 0.93
N LEU A 79 34.72 25.64 0.06
CA LEU A 79 36.12 25.62 -0.36
C LEU A 79 36.37 26.79 -1.31
N SER A 80 37.18 27.76 -0.90
CA SER A 80 37.74 28.80 -1.77
C SER A 80 39.08 28.34 -2.34
N SER A 81 39.21 28.37 -3.67
CA SER A 81 40.46 28.19 -4.39
C SER A 81 41.32 29.46 -4.36
N ARG A 82 42.66 29.27 -4.45
CA ARG A 82 43.79 30.25 -4.54
C ARG A 82 44.49 30.42 -3.18
N ASP A 83 45.81 30.25 -3.04
CA ASP A 83 46.91 30.59 -3.94
C ASP A 83 48.03 29.53 -4.00
N ALA A 84 48.70 29.52 -5.16
CA ALA A 84 49.92 28.77 -5.42
C ALA A 84 51.14 29.66 -5.18
N HIS A 85 52.09 29.21 -4.34
CA HIS A 85 53.49 29.63 -4.46
C HIS A 85 54.44 28.50 -4.04
N HIS A 86 55.45 28.31 -4.89
CA HIS A 86 56.55 27.36 -4.79
C HIS A 86 57.34 27.47 -3.48
N HIS A 87 57.65 26.33 -2.86
CA HIS A 87 58.99 26.08 -2.36
C HIS A 87 59.38 24.60 -2.48
N HIS A 88 60.58 24.41 -3.00
CA HIS A 88 61.25 23.17 -3.32
C HIS A 88 61.93 22.63 -2.06
N HIS A 89 61.57 21.43 -1.58
CA HIS A 89 62.47 20.61 -0.80
C HIS A 89 62.13 19.12 -0.94
N SER A 90 63.11 18.39 -1.46
CA SER A 90 63.23 16.94 -1.45
C SER A 90 63.27 16.41 -0.01
N HIS A 91 62.44 15.43 0.34
CA HIS A 91 62.85 14.16 0.94
C HIS A 91 61.66 13.25 1.32
N HIS A 92 61.87 11.95 1.12
CA HIS A 92 61.16 10.80 1.69
C HIS A 92 59.76 10.41 1.17
N HIS A 93 59.78 9.50 0.20
CA HIS A 93 58.80 8.43 0.07
C HIS A 93 58.70 7.60 1.37
N SER A 94 57.67 7.84 2.19
CA SER A 94 57.15 6.83 3.14
C SER A 94 55.86 7.25 3.88
N HIS A 95 54.87 7.90 3.26
CA HIS A 95 53.58 8.15 3.92
C HIS A 95 52.40 8.17 2.94
N HIS A 96 52.03 7.02 2.38
CA HIS A 96 50.73 6.91 1.67
C HIS A 96 49.80 5.81 2.17
N ALA A 97 50.19 5.04 3.20
CA ALA A 97 49.37 3.95 3.73
C ALA A 97 48.68 4.23 5.08
N SER A 98 49.09 5.26 5.85
CA SER A 98 48.57 5.51 7.20
C SER A 98 47.36 6.47 7.26
N GLY A 99 47.17 7.32 6.24
CA GLY A 99 46.11 8.34 6.24
C GLY A 99 44.70 7.84 5.90
N SER A 100 44.59 6.75 5.13
CA SER A 100 43.30 6.20 4.71
C SER A 100 42.56 5.47 5.84
N GLY A 101 43.29 4.75 6.70
CA GLY A 101 42.73 4.04 7.85
C GLY A 101 42.18 4.97 8.93
N ALA A 102 42.91 6.05 9.25
CA ALA A 102 42.45 7.06 10.20
C ALA A 102 41.19 7.79 9.71
N ALA A 103 41.12 8.12 8.42
CA ALA A 103 39.95 8.75 7.80
C ALA A 103 38.72 7.81 7.79
N ALA A 104 38.91 6.53 7.48
CA ALA A 104 37.84 5.52 7.50
C ALA A 104 37.29 5.29 8.92
N ALA A 105 38.16 5.22 9.93
CA ALA A 105 37.76 5.10 11.33
C ALA A 105 36.99 6.34 11.81
N ALA A 106 37.45 7.54 11.45
CA ALA A 106 36.73 8.78 11.76
C ALA A 106 35.34 8.82 11.12
N LEU A 107 35.22 8.39 9.86
CA LEU A 107 33.94 8.31 9.16
C LEU A 107 32.98 7.29 9.82
N ALA A 108 33.48 6.11 10.19
CA ALA A 108 32.69 5.10 10.89
C ALA A 108 32.19 5.60 12.25
N ALA A 109 33.06 6.27 13.02
CA ALA A 109 32.70 6.88 14.29
C ALA A 109 31.62 7.97 14.12
N ARG A 110 31.75 8.80 13.07
CA ARG A 110 30.74 9.84 12.77
C ARG A 110 29.39 9.22 12.38
N LYS A 111 29.40 8.19 11.52
CA LYS A 111 28.18 7.44 11.17
C LYS A 111 27.52 6.83 12.41
N ALA A 112 28.30 6.22 13.30
CA ALA A 112 27.78 5.65 14.54
C ALA A 112 27.13 6.71 15.44
N ALA A 113 27.70 7.93 15.53
CA ALA A 113 27.09 9.03 16.26
C ALA A 113 25.75 9.46 15.65
N MET A 114 25.68 9.64 14.33
CA MET A 114 24.45 9.97 13.62
C MET A 114 23.36 8.89 13.80
N MET A 115 23.74 7.61 13.72
CA MET A 115 22.79 6.52 13.94
C MET A 115 22.24 6.47 15.36
N ARG A 116 23.03 6.85 16.37
CA ARG A 116 22.55 6.98 17.76
C ARG A 116 21.53 8.10 17.89
N GLU A 117 21.77 9.25 17.24
CA GLU A 117 20.80 10.37 17.22
C GLU A 117 19.47 9.94 16.58
N VAL A 118 19.52 9.26 15.42
CA VAL A 118 18.33 8.71 14.75
C VAL A 118 17.60 7.71 15.66
N GLN A 119 18.33 6.75 16.24
CA GLN A 119 17.75 5.77 17.14
C GLN A 119 17.08 6.43 18.35
N GLN A 120 17.71 7.45 18.93
CA GLN A 120 17.18 8.18 20.08
C GLN A 120 15.85 8.85 19.74
N VAL A 121 15.78 9.57 18.60
CA VAL A 121 14.53 10.23 18.16
C VAL A 121 13.42 9.20 17.94
N VAL A 122 13.70 8.13 17.20
CA VAL A 122 12.70 7.06 16.94
C VAL A 122 12.23 6.41 18.23
N THR A 123 13.15 6.12 19.16
CA THR A 123 12.83 5.49 20.45
C THR A 123 11.96 6.39 21.33
N ILE A 124 12.21 7.70 21.34
CA ILE A 124 11.40 8.66 22.11
C ILE A 124 9.98 8.76 21.54
N LEU A 125 9.84 8.78 20.21
CA LEU A 125 8.55 8.99 19.56
C LEU A 125 7.70 7.72 19.46
N LEU A 126 8.32 6.56 19.25
CA LEU A 126 7.61 5.30 18.95
C LEU A 126 7.80 4.21 20.02
N GLY A 127 8.64 4.47 21.03
CA GLY A 127 9.07 3.49 22.02
C GLY A 127 10.24 2.61 21.55
N PRO A 128 10.89 1.88 22.47
CA PRO A 128 11.99 0.98 22.11
C PRO A 128 11.45 -0.23 21.33
N PRO A 129 12.04 -0.62 20.19
CA PRO A 129 11.62 -1.80 19.47
C PRO A 129 11.88 -3.07 20.32
N PRO A 130 10.99 -4.06 20.29
CA PRO A 130 11.23 -5.33 20.98
C PRO A 130 12.46 -6.02 20.38
N LYS A 131 13.31 -6.61 21.22
CA LYS A 131 14.50 -7.32 20.72
C LYS A 131 14.05 -8.54 19.91
N PRO A 132 14.58 -8.75 18.68
CA PRO A 132 14.18 -9.89 17.85
C PRO A 132 14.44 -11.28 18.47
N THR A 133 15.33 -11.34 19.48
CA THR A 133 15.79 -12.57 20.14
C THR A 133 15.25 -12.76 21.56
N GLU A 134 14.53 -11.78 22.11
CA GLU A 134 13.96 -11.84 23.45
C GLU A 134 12.49 -12.29 23.34
N ALA A 135 12.07 -13.21 24.22
CA ALA A 135 10.72 -13.74 24.15
C ALA A 135 9.72 -12.70 24.69
N PHE A 136 8.59 -12.56 24.00
CA PHE A 136 7.42 -11.86 24.51
C PHE A 136 6.32 -12.87 24.82
N THR A 137 5.33 -12.45 25.60
CA THR A 137 4.14 -13.25 25.88
C THR A 137 2.90 -12.55 25.35
N TRP A 138 2.22 -13.16 24.41
CA TRP A 138 0.94 -12.70 23.87
C TRP A 138 -0.20 -13.49 24.50
N GLN A 139 -1.20 -12.76 24.99
CA GLN A 139 -2.44 -13.32 25.54
C GLN A 139 -3.58 -12.83 24.65
N TYR A 140 -4.42 -13.75 24.20
CA TYR A 140 -5.53 -13.46 23.29
C TYR A 140 -6.68 -14.42 23.52
N SER A 141 -7.87 -14.06 23.04
CA SER A 141 -9.01 -14.98 22.97
C SER A 141 -9.25 -15.39 21.52
N ASP A 142 -9.59 -16.65 21.29
CA ASP A 142 -10.01 -17.12 19.96
C ASP A 142 -11.45 -16.71 19.62
N SER A 143 -11.94 -17.11 18.45
CA SER A 143 -13.30 -16.86 18.00
C SER A 143 -14.37 -17.54 18.87
N ASP A 144 -14.02 -18.56 19.64
CA ASP A 144 -14.90 -19.23 20.61
C ASP A 144 -14.86 -18.52 21.99
N GLY A 145 -14.07 -17.45 22.11
CA GLY A 145 -13.87 -16.69 23.35
C GLY A 145 -12.92 -17.36 24.35
N ARG A 146 -12.24 -18.46 23.98
CA ARG A 146 -11.35 -19.18 24.88
C ARG A 146 -10.01 -18.44 25.00
N PRO A 147 -9.48 -18.23 26.21
CA PRO A 147 -8.22 -17.54 26.40
C PRO A 147 -7.03 -18.45 26.06
N HIS A 148 -6.04 -17.87 25.39
CA HIS A 148 -4.80 -18.50 24.96
C HIS A 148 -3.58 -17.67 25.41
N ARG A 149 -2.44 -18.34 25.51
CA ARG A 149 -1.15 -17.71 25.84
C ARG A 149 -0.04 -18.30 24.99
N LEU A 150 0.71 -17.44 24.33
CA LEU A 150 1.88 -17.81 23.51
C LEU A 150 3.12 -17.05 24.00
N THR A 151 4.18 -17.77 24.36
CA THR A 151 5.49 -17.18 24.68
C THR A 151 6.50 -17.55 23.59
N ILE A 152 6.98 -16.56 22.85
CA ILE A 152 7.79 -16.77 21.65
C ILE A 152 8.70 -15.58 21.37
N LYS A 153 9.81 -15.79 20.64
CA LYS A 153 10.69 -14.70 20.17
C LYS A 153 10.13 -14.12 18.86
N PRO A 154 10.27 -12.80 18.59
CA PRO A 154 9.78 -12.22 17.34
C PRO A 154 10.30 -12.90 16.07
N ARG A 155 11.57 -13.33 16.05
CA ARG A 155 12.14 -14.08 14.90
C ARG A 155 11.50 -15.45 14.69
N ASP A 156 11.17 -16.14 15.78
CA ASP A 156 10.51 -17.46 15.70
C ASP A 156 9.04 -17.31 15.31
N PHE A 157 8.37 -16.28 15.83
CA PHE A 157 6.99 -15.94 15.47
C PHE A 157 6.86 -15.60 13.97
N ALA A 158 7.81 -14.82 13.43
CA ALA A 158 7.82 -14.45 12.02
C ALA A 158 8.23 -15.59 11.08
N ARG A 159 8.84 -16.67 11.58
CA ARG A 159 9.32 -17.78 10.73
C ARG A 159 8.17 -18.57 10.15
N ASP A 160 7.15 -18.85 10.95
CA ASP A 160 6.03 -19.73 10.62
C ASP A 160 4.73 -19.06 11.03
N ILE A 161 4.31 -18.04 10.27
CA ILE A 161 2.98 -17.42 10.41
C ILE A 161 1.96 -18.36 9.74
N ALA A 162 1.85 -19.57 10.27
CA ALA A 162 1.02 -20.62 9.73
C ALA A 162 -0.19 -20.83 10.65
N SER A 163 -1.40 -20.70 10.10
CA SER A 163 -2.59 -21.33 10.67
C SER A 163 -2.79 -22.71 10.03
N PRO A 164 -3.57 -23.61 10.63
CA PRO A 164 -3.94 -24.87 9.97
C PRO A 164 -4.55 -24.68 8.57
N GLU A 165 -5.19 -23.54 8.33
CA GLU A 165 -5.86 -23.16 7.08
C GLU A 165 -4.93 -22.39 6.12
N LEU A 166 -3.87 -21.74 6.61
CA LEU A 166 -2.97 -20.92 5.81
C LEU A 166 -1.52 -21.12 6.27
N GLY A 167 -0.82 -22.08 5.66
CA GLY A 167 0.59 -22.37 5.92
C GLY A 167 1.53 -21.41 5.19
N ILE A 168 1.70 -20.18 5.68
CA ILE A 168 2.69 -19.23 5.14
C ILE A 168 3.94 -19.22 6.02
N SER A 169 5.03 -19.73 5.48
CA SER A 169 6.35 -19.63 6.12
C SER A 169 7.12 -18.42 5.59
N SER A 170 8.09 -17.96 6.37
CA SER A 170 9.09 -16.98 5.95
C SER A 170 9.86 -17.42 4.69
N ALA A 171 10.08 -18.73 4.50
CA ALA A 171 10.67 -19.27 3.28
C ALA A 171 9.73 -19.11 2.08
N SER A 172 8.42 -19.35 2.27
CA SER A 172 7.40 -19.10 1.25
C SER A 172 7.34 -17.62 0.88
N ILE A 173 7.36 -16.72 1.86
CA ILE A 173 7.39 -15.26 1.64
C ILE A 173 8.67 -14.85 0.90
N ALA A 174 9.82 -15.38 1.30
CA ALA A 174 11.10 -15.10 0.66
C ALA A 174 11.14 -15.55 -0.81
N GLY A 175 10.43 -16.64 -1.15
CA GLY A 175 10.30 -17.17 -2.50
C GLY A 175 9.26 -16.49 -3.39
N MET A 176 8.47 -15.54 -2.86
CA MET A 176 7.52 -14.78 -3.68
C MET A 176 8.24 -13.92 -4.73
N MET A 177 7.62 -13.74 -5.88
CA MET A 177 8.12 -12.93 -6.99
C MET A 177 7.27 -11.68 -7.18
N SER A 178 7.91 -10.55 -7.50
CA SER A 178 7.21 -9.34 -7.93
C SER A 178 7.10 -9.34 -9.45
N LEU A 179 5.92 -9.58 -9.98
CA LEU A 179 5.61 -9.30 -11.39
C LEU A 179 5.31 -7.81 -11.53
N VAL A 180 5.80 -7.21 -12.61
CA VAL A 180 5.45 -5.83 -12.98
C VAL A 180 4.98 -5.76 -14.43
N HIS A 181 4.12 -4.78 -14.73
CA HIS A 181 3.79 -4.40 -16.11
C HIS A 181 4.30 -2.98 -16.33
N ASP A 182 5.52 -2.89 -16.83
CA ASP A 182 6.15 -1.67 -17.28
C ASP A 182 6.29 -1.68 -18.82
N PRO A 183 5.33 -1.09 -19.54
CA PRO A 183 5.32 -1.10 -21.00
C PRO A 183 6.40 -0.22 -21.65
N ARG A 184 7.25 0.46 -20.86
CA ARG A 184 8.47 1.13 -21.38
C ARG A 184 9.53 0.10 -21.80
N HIS A 185 9.44 -1.12 -21.30
CA HIS A 185 10.43 -2.19 -21.52
C HIS A 185 9.75 -3.45 -22.07
N ARG A 186 10.54 -4.31 -22.70
CA ARG A 186 10.02 -5.58 -23.23
C ARG A 186 9.59 -6.50 -22.08
N PRO A 187 8.52 -7.30 -22.26
CA PRO A 187 8.22 -8.40 -21.34
C PRO A 187 9.40 -9.37 -21.20
N LEU A 188 9.36 -10.18 -20.14
CA LEU A 188 10.35 -11.18 -19.77
C LEU A 188 11.75 -10.61 -19.52
N THR A 189 11.80 -9.39 -18.98
CA THR A 189 13.02 -8.71 -18.57
C THR A 189 13.10 -8.67 -17.05
N LEU A 190 14.22 -9.11 -16.48
CA LEU A 190 14.50 -8.88 -15.06
C LEU A 190 14.89 -7.42 -14.86
N MET A 191 14.36 -6.77 -13.83
CA MET A 191 14.59 -5.36 -13.57
C MET A 191 14.91 -5.12 -12.10
N THR A 192 15.74 -4.12 -11.82
CA THR A 192 16.03 -3.63 -10.47
C THR A 192 16.11 -2.10 -10.48
N VAL A 193 15.92 -1.47 -9.33
CA VAL A 193 16.03 -0.01 -9.17
C VAL A 193 17.29 0.30 -8.36
N SER A 194 18.16 1.12 -8.94
CA SER A 194 19.45 1.48 -8.34
C SER A 194 19.25 2.08 -6.94
N ARG A 195 19.96 1.52 -5.95
CA ARG A 195 20.00 1.98 -4.54
C ARG A 195 18.67 1.91 -3.79
N LEU A 196 17.60 1.37 -4.37
CA LEU A 196 16.33 1.19 -3.68
C LEU A 196 16.43 0.02 -2.69
N GLY A 197 16.30 0.33 -1.39
CA GLY A 197 16.36 -0.64 -0.31
C GLY A 197 16.35 0.03 1.06
N ASN A 198 16.22 -0.78 2.12
CA ASN A 198 16.10 -0.30 3.50
C ASN A 198 17.13 -0.92 4.46
N VAL A 199 17.68 -2.10 4.15
CA VAL A 199 18.70 -2.79 4.96
C VAL A 199 20.01 -2.85 4.17
N VAL A 200 21.08 -2.31 4.74
CA VAL A 200 22.42 -2.36 4.13
C VAL A 200 22.87 -3.82 4.00
N GLY A 201 23.24 -4.22 2.78
CA GLY A 201 23.59 -5.62 2.46
C GLY A 201 22.39 -6.57 2.42
N GLY A 202 21.17 -6.05 2.52
CA GLY A 202 19.95 -6.82 2.32
C GLY A 202 19.69 -7.14 0.85
N ARG A 203 18.61 -7.90 0.61
CA ARG A 203 18.15 -8.21 -0.74
C ARG A 203 17.69 -6.93 -1.44
N GLY A 204 18.19 -6.69 -2.65
CA GLY A 204 17.72 -5.59 -3.50
C GLY A 204 16.30 -5.80 -4.00
N VAL A 205 15.70 -4.75 -4.52
CA VAL A 205 14.41 -4.83 -5.22
C VAL A 205 14.61 -5.53 -6.56
N SER A 206 13.75 -6.50 -6.88
CA SER A 206 13.78 -7.24 -8.13
C SER A 206 12.36 -7.38 -8.68
N TYR A 207 12.21 -7.15 -9.98
CA TYR A 207 10.95 -7.22 -10.70
C TYR A 207 11.10 -8.09 -11.94
N VAL A 208 10.10 -8.91 -12.23
CA VAL A 208 9.98 -9.62 -13.52
C VAL A 208 8.93 -8.90 -14.34
N ASN A 209 9.37 -8.22 -15.41
CA ASN A 209 8.47 -7.50 -16.29
C ASN A 209 7.69 -8.49 -17.16
N VAL A 210 6.37 -8.37 -17.22
CA VAL A 210 5.46 -9.20 -18.01
C VAL A 210 4.33 -8.36 -18.56
N ASP A 211 3.57 -8.89 -19.51
CA ASP A 211 2.31 -8.26 -19.93
C ASP A 211 1.22 -8.34 -18.84
N MET A 212 0.22 -7.48 -18.97
CA MET A 212 -0.88 -7.42 -17.99
C MET A 212 -1.75 -8.68 -17.97
N ASP A 213 -1.91 -9.38 -19.10
CA ASP A 213 -2.68 -10.64 -19.16
C ASP A 213 -2.00 -11.73 -18.30
N THR A 214 -0.66 -11.75 -18.27
CA THR A 214 0.14 -12.63 -17.42
C THR A 214 -0.04 -12.30 -15.94
N ILE A 215 -0.05 -11.01 -15.58
CA ILE A 215 -0.37 -10.59 -14.20
C ILE A 215 -1.77 -11.03 -13.82
N LYS A 216 -2.79 -10.63 -14.60
CA LYS A 216 -4.20 -10.93 -14.34
C LYS A 216 -4.44 -12.43 -14.21
N SER A 217 -3.94 -13.23 -15.14
CA SER A 217 -4.11 -14.69 -15.10
C SER A 217 -3.42 -15.34 -13.90
N THR A 218 -2.25 -14.85 -13.49
CA THR A 218 -1.54 -15.33 -12.28
C THR A 218 -2.32 -14.97 -11.02
N CYS A 219 -2.81 -13.73 -10.91
CA CYS A 219 -3.67 -13.29 -9.80
C CYS A 219 -4.94 -14.14 -9.69
N VAL A 220 -5.62 -14.42 -10.81
CA VAL A 220 -6.81 -15.29 -10.83
C VAL A 220 -6.49 -16.69 -10.29
N LYS A 221 -5.35 -17.29 -10.69
CA LYS A 221 -4.95 -18.61 -10.19
C LYS A 221 -4.68 -18.60 -8.68
N MET A 222 -4.00 -17.58 -8.16
CA MET A 222 -3.76 -17.42 -6.72
C MET A 222 -5.06 -17.25 -5.94
N LEU A 223 -5.95 -16.37 -6.40
CA LEU A 223 -7.24 -16.14 -5.75
C LEU A 223 -8.11 -17.42 -5.75
N ARG A 224 -8.08 -18.21 -6.82
CA ARG A 224 -8.74 -19.54 -6.86
C ARG A 224 -8.13 -20.53 -5.86
N ALA A 225 -6.84 -20.41 -5.56
CA ALA A 225 -6.16 -21.20 -4.54
C ALA A 225 -6.38 -20.64 -3.12
N GLY A 226 -7.20 -19.60 -2.94
CA GLY A 226 -7.46 -18.96 -1.65
C GLY A 226 -6.35 -18.05 -1.16
N LEU A 227 -5.41 -17.68 -2.04
CA LEU A 227 -4.27 -16.82 -1.69
C LEU A 227 -4.57 -15.37 -2.14
N PRO A 228 -4.65 -14.41 -1.19
CA PRO A 228 -4.77 -13.00 -1.54
C PRO A 228 -3.48 -12.49 -2.20
N VAL A 229 -3.59 -11.43 -3.00
CA VAL A 229 -2.47 -10.92 -3.81
C VAL A 229 -2.18 -9.48 -3.45
N PHE A 230 -0.98 -9.21 -2.95
CA PHE A 230 -0.47 -7.84 -2.81
C PHE A 230 -0.24 -7.24 -4.20
N PHE A 231 -0.65 -5.99 -4.40
CA PHE A 231 -0.41 -5.28 -5.65
C PHE A 231 -0.08 -3.80 -5.42
N GLY A 232 0.69 -3.24 -6.35
CA GLY A 232 1.07 -1.82 -6.37
C GLY A 232 0.42 -1.10 -7.54
N CYS A 233 -0.12 0.09 -7.31
CA CYS A 233 -0.89 0.85 -8.29
C CYS A 233 -0.75 2.37 -8.11
N ASP A 234 -1.34 3.13 -9.04
CA ASP A 234 -1.57 4.57 -8.89
C ASP A 234 -2.98 4.87 -8.38
N VAL A 235 -3.21 4.72 -7.07
CA VAL A 235 -4.56 4.76 -6.48
C VAL A 235 -5.24 6.13 -6.61
N GLY A 236 -4.48 7.20 -6.83
CA GLY A 236 -5.03 8.56 -6.98
C GLY A 236 -5.74 8.80 -8.31
N LYS A 237 -5.56 7.90 -9.30
CA LYS A 237 -6.12 8.05 -10.64
C LYS A 237 -7.47 7.35 -10.72
N PHE A 238 -8.48 8.06 -11.24
CA PHE A 238 -9.81 7.49 -11.53
C PHE A 238 -10.38 6.69 -10.34
N SER A 239 -10.30 7.28 -9.15
CA SER A 239 -10.65 6.66 -7.88
C SER A 239 -11.58 7.56 -7.10
N ASP A 240 -12.71 7.02 -6.65
CA ASP A 240 -13.54 7.66 -5.63
C ASP A 240 -13.37 6.96 -4.29
N ARG A 241 -12.81 7.70 -3.33
CA ARG A 241 -12.54 7.21 -1.99
C ARG A 241 -13.84 6.96 -1.20
N ALA A 242 -14.87 7.77 -1.43
CA ALA A 242 -16.10 7.69 -0.65
C ALA A 242 -16.91 6.44 -1.00
N SER A 243 -17.13 6.17 -2.28
CA SER A 243 -17.85 4.98 -2.75
C SER A 243 -16.97 3.72 -2.83
N GLY A 244 -15.64 3.88 -2.87
CA GLY A 244 -14.72 2.75 -2.97
C GLY A 244 -14.63 2.20 -4.39
N ILE A 245 -14.74 3.06 -5.40
CA ILE A 245 -14.75 2.66 -6.81
C ILE A 245 -13.46 3.10 -7.48
N LEU A 246 -12.78 2.16 -8.13
CA LEU A 246 -11.62 2.38 -8.99
C LEU A 246 -12.05 2.02 -10.42
N ASP A 247 -12.39 3.02 -11.23
CA ASP A 247 -12.93 2.78 -12.57
C ASP A 247 -12.55 3.90 -13.55
N THR A 248 -12.05 3.54 -14.73
CA THR A 248 -11.67 4.51 -15.77
C THR A 248 -12.84 5.35 -16.25
N ASP A 249 -14.06 4.81 -16.17
CA ASP A 249 -15.30 5.47 -16.58
C ASP A 249 -16.06 6.10 -15.41
N LEU A 250 -15.41 6.24 -14.25
CA LEU A 250 -16.01 6.82 -13.04
C LEU A 250 -16.54 8.25 -13.25
N VAL A 251 -15.85 9.03 -14.09
CA VAL A 251 -16.22 10.39 -14.46
C VAL A 251 -16.19 10.54 -15.97
N ASP A 252 -17.30 10.98 -16.56
CA ASP A 252 -17.41 11.26 -17.99
C ASP A 252 -16.82 12.64 -18.34
N TYR A 253 -15.49 12.68 -18.45
CA TYR A 253 -14.76 13.90 -18.80
C TYR A 253 -15.04 14.38 -20.23
N GLU A 254 -15.34 13.46 -21.15
CA GLU A 254 -15.64 13.83 -22.53
C GLU A 254 -16.94 14.62 -22.60
N LEU A 255 -17.99 14.17 -21.90
CA LEU A 255 -19.26 14.89 -21.79
C LEU A 255 -19.09 16.27 -21.15
N GLY A 256 -18.27 16.38 -20.11
CA GLY A 256 -18.11 17.61 -19.33
C GLY A 256 -17.16 18.64 -19.93
N LEU A 257 -16.05 18.18 -20.52
CA LEU A 257 -14.91 19.02 -20.92
C LEU A 257 -14.57 18.90 -22.41
N GLY A 258 -15.19 17.97 -23.15
CA GLY A 258 -14.85 17.69 -24.55
C GLY A 258 -13.46 17.10 -24.75
N THR A 259 -12.93 16.41 -23.73
CA THR A 259 -11.64 15.70 -23.81
C THR A 259 -11.54 14.55 -22.81
N SER A 260 -10.78 13.52 -23.18
CA SER A 260 -10.42 12.40 -22.32
C SER A 260 -9.11 12.63 -21.57
N LEU A 261 -9.06 12.20 -20.31
CA LEU A 261 -7.83 12.17 -19.51
C LEU A 261 -6.98 10.91 -19.74
N LEU A 262 -7.42 9.97 -20.58
CA LEU A 262 -6.71 8.73 -20.94
C LEU A 262 -6.07 8.78 -22.35
N GLY A 263 -5.82 9.97 -22.89
CA GLY A 263 -5.23 10.13 -24.23
C GLY A 263 -3.78 9.65 -24.37
N MET A 264 -3.01 9.58 -23.27
CA MET A 264 -1.67 9.01 -23.24
C MET A 264 -1.70 7.52 -22.96
N THR A 265 -0.85 6.74 -23.62
CA THR A 265 -0.61 5.33 -23.25
C THR A 265 0.04 5.22 -21.87
N LYS A 266 -0.08 4.05 -21.23
CA LYS A 266 0.56 3.77 -19.94
C LYS A 266 2.07 4.04 -19.92
N ALA A 267 2.78 3.67 -20.98
CA ALA A 267 4.23 3.95 -21.11
C ALA A 267 4.51 5.46 -21.17
N GLN A 268 3.72 6.21 -21.94
CA GLN A 268 3.85 7.67 -22.02
C GLN A 268 3.58 8.34 -20.68
N ARG A 269 2.58 7.89 -19.92
CA ARG A 269 2.29 8.44 -18.59
C ARG A 269 3.43 8.21 -17.60
N LEU A 270 4.07 7.05 -17.62
CA LEU A 270 5.28 6.77 -16.83
C LEU A 270 6.46 7.66 -17.24
N LEU A 271 6.69 7.84 -18.54
CA LEU A 271 7.79 8.66 -19.06
C LEU A 271 7.59 10.16 -18.80
N ALA A 272 6.35 10.64 -18.89
CA ALA A 272 6.00 12.05 -18.68
C ALA A 272 5.84 12.43 -17.20
N GLY A 273 5.89 11.45 -16.28
CA GLY A 273 5.68 11.68 -14.85
C GLY A 273 4.22 11.91 -14.46
N GLU A 274 3.27 11.54 -15.33
CA GLU A 274 1.83 11.68 -15.07
C GLU A 274 1.29 10.54 -14.19
N SER A 275 1.93 9.36 -14.23
CA SER A 275 1.55 8.23 -13.38
C SER A 275 2.79 7.48 -12.88
N GLN A 276 2.65 6.86 -11.72
CA GLN A 276 3.69 6.06 -11.06
C GLN A 276 3.07 5.12 -10.03
N MET A 277 3.85 4.17 -9.52
CA MET A 277 3.42 3.39 -8.35
C MET A 277 3.37 4.29 -7.12
N THR A 278 2.18 4.43 -6.51
CA THR A 278 1.98 5.30 -5.34
C THR A 278 1.51 4.56 -4.11
N HIS A 279 0.73 3.48 -4.25
CA HIS A 279 0.10 2.82 -3.12
C HIS A 279 0.00 1.30 -3.28
N ALA A 280 0.04 0.60 -2.15
CA ALA A 280 -0.08 -0.84 -2.06
C ALA A 280 -1.45 -1.26 -1.49
N MET A 281 -2.08 -2.25 -2.10
CA MET A 281 -3.36 -2.82 -1.64
C MET A 281 -3.38 -4.35 -1.84
N VAL A 282 -4.49 -4.99 -1.47
CA VAL A 282 -4.63 -6.46 -1.55
C VAL A 282 -5.84 -6.88 -2.37
N LEU A 283 -5.65 -7.69 -3.41
CA LEU A 283 -6.73 -8.38 -4.11
C LEU A 283 -7.21 -9.57 -3.29
N THR A 284 -8.53 -9.68 -3.13
CA THR A 284 -9.16 -10.75 -2.32
C THR A 284 -10.25 -11.52 -3.05
N ALA A 285 -10.72 -11.03 -4.19
CA ALA A 285 -11.64 -11.75 -5.06
C ALA A 285 -11.61 -11.16 -6.48
N VAL A 286 -12.09 -11.94 -7.44
CA VAL A 286 -12.26 -11.54 -8.83
C VAL A 286 -13.61 -12.05 -9.33
N HIS A 287 -14.31 -11.23 -10.10
CA HIS A 287 -15.49 -11.64 -10.84
C HIS A 287 -15.08 -11.92 -12.30
N LEU A 288 -15.33 -13.14 -12.76
CA LEU A 288 -15.06 -13.55 -14.13
C LEU A 288 -16.37 -13.58 -14.92
N ASP A 289 -16.33 -13.08 -16.15
CA ASP A 289 -17.43 -13.21 -17.08
C ASP A 289 -17.71 -14.70 -17.36
N GLU A 290 -18.99 -15.07 -17.40
CA GLU A 290 -19.39 -16.48 -17.45
C GLU A 290 -19.00 -17.14 -18.79
N GLN A 291 -19.01 -16.39 -19.89
CA GLN A 291 -18.80 -16.91 -21.23
C GLN A 291 -17.31 -16.89 -21.60
N THR A 292 -16.68 -15.72 -21.46
CA THR A 292 -15.29 -15.48 -21.86
C THR A 292 -14.28 -15.94 -20.82
N LYS A 293 -14.73 -16.15 -19.57
CA LYS A 293 -13.86 -16.41 -18.39
C LYS A 293 -12.82 -15.33 -18.12
N ARG A 294 -12.97 -14.15 -18.74
CA ARG A 294 -12.11 -12.98 -18.52
C ARG A 294 -12.51 -12.25 -17.23
N PRO A 295 -11.56 -11.63 -16.50
CA PRO A 295 -11.91 -10.76 -15.38
C PRO A 295 -12.76 -9.56 -15.81
N VAL A 296 -13.71 -9.20 -14.97
CA VAL A 296 -14.59 -8.02 -15.16
C VAL A 296 -14.30 -6.97 -14.09
N ARG A 297 -14.15 -7.41 -12.84
CA ARG A 297 -13.86 -6.57 -11.70
C ARG A 297 -13.20 -7.34 -10.58
N TRP A 298 -12.52 -6.61 -9.71
CA TRP A 298 -11.69 -7.13 -8.63
C TRP A 298 -12.16 -6.54 -7.31
N ARG A 299 -12.14 -7.35 -6.25
CA ARG A 299 -12.37 -6.88 -4.88
C ARG A 299 -11.04 -6.58 -4.22
N VAL A 300 -10.90 -5.35 -3.78
CA VAL A 300 -9.67 -4.79 -3.22
C VAL A 300 -9.89 -4.48 -1.74
N GLN A 301 -8.97 -4.94 -0.89
CA GLN A 301 -8.87 -4.51 0.50
C GLN A 301 -7.85 -3.37 0.59
N ASN A 302 -8.24 -2.28 1.25
CA ASN A 302 -7.37 -1.15 1.52
C ASN A 302 -7.11 -1.00 3.04
N SER A 303 -6.11 -0.22 3.43
CA SER A 303 -5.67 0.03 4.80
C SER A 303 -6.14 1.40 5.35
N TRP A 304 -7.10 2.06 4.72
CA TRP A 304 -7.61 3.38 5.15
C TRP A 304 -8.76 3.31 6.18
N GLY A 305 -8.97 2.15 6.79
CA GLY A 305 -10.02 1.92 7.79
C GLY A 305 -11.40 1.66 7.17
N THR A 306 -12.38 1.35 8.03
CA THR A 306 -13.73 0.93 7.61
C THR A 306 -14.60 2.08 7.11
N SER A 307 -14.23 3.33 7.38
CA SER A 307 -14.97 4.52 6.90
C SER A 307 -14.67 4.88 5.44
N SER A 308 -13.68 4.22 4.81
CA SER A 308 -13.29 4.45 3.42
C SER A 308 -13.90 3.38 2.51
N GLY A 309 -14.44 3.77 1.37
CA GLY A 309 -15.16 2.86 0.48
C GLY A 309 -16.36 2.19 1.15
N SER A 310 -16.58 0.90 0.86
CA SER A 310 -17.61 0.10 1.52
C SER A 310 -16.97 -0.77 2.60
N ASP A 311 -16.97 -0.31 3.86
CA ASP A 311 -16.36 -1.01 5.01
C ASP A 311 -14.84 -1.30 4.81
N GLY A 312 -14.11 -0.38 4.18
CA GLY A 312 -12.69 -0.55 3.84
C GLY A 312 -12.44 -1.30 2.52
N TRP A 313 -13.50 -1.75 1.84
CA TRP A 313 -13.42 -2.46 0.57
C TRP A 313 -13.62 -1.54 -0.62
N TYR A 314 -12.91 -1.88 -1.69
CA TYR A 314 -12.99 -1.23 -2.98
C TYR A 314 -13.37 -2.25 -4.06
N VAL A 315 -14.04 -1.76 -5.10
CA VAL A 315 -14.26 -2.48 -6.35
C VAL A 315 -13.45 -1.81 -7.45
N MET A 316 -12.67 -2.59 -8.17
CA MET A 316 -11.81 -2.13 -9.25
C MET A 316 -12.25 -2.75 -10.57
N SER A 317 -12.52 -1.94 -11.59
CA SER A 317 -12.81 -2.46 -12.93
C SER A 317 -11.58 -3.10 -13.54
N ASP A 318 -11.77 -4.08 -14.43
CA ASP A 318 -10.64 -4.74 -15.10
C ASP A 318 -9.83 -3.77 -15.98
N ALA A 319 -10.49 -2.75 -16.54
CA ALA A 319 -9.85 -1.68 -17.30
C ALA A 319 -8.98 -0.77 -16.41
N TRP A 320 -9.42 -0.47 -15.19
CA TRP A 320 -8.59 0.27 -14.23
C TRP A 320 -7.31 -0.49 -13.90
N MET A 321 -7.39 -1.83 -13.78
CA MET A 321 -6.22 -2.67 -13.58
C MET A 321 -5.23 -2.55 -14.76
N ASP A 322 -5.71 -2.53 -16.00
CA ASP A 322 -4.85 -2.34 -17.18
C ASP A 322 -4.08 -1.03 -17.12
N GLU A 323 -4.75 0.06 -16.74
CA GLU A 323 -4.18 1.40 -16.84
C GLU A 323 -3.33 1.82 -15.64
N PHE A 324 -3.68 1.38 -14.42
CA PHE A 324 -3.12 1.93 -13.18
C PHE A 324 -2.55 0.92 -12.18
N VAL A 325 -2.67 -0.40 -12.41
CA VAL A 325 -1.93 -1.40 -11.63
C VAL A 325 -0.59 -1.69 -12.30
N TYR A 326 0.49 -1.71 -11.54
CA TYR A 326 1.84 -1.87 -12.06
C TYR A 326 2.55 -3.10 -11.53
N GLN A 327 2.25 -3.54 -10.30
CA GLN A 327 2.93 -4.65 -9.64
C GLN A 327 1.93 -5.63 -9.04
N ALA A 328 2.23 -6.92 -9.08
CA ALA A 328 1.61 -7.95 -8.24
C ALA A 328 2.69 -8.86 -7.63
N VAL A 329 2.59 -9.16 -6.34
CA VAL A 329 3.47 -10.13 -5.67
C VAL A 329 2.80 -11.49 -5.67
N VAL A 330 3.45 -12.46 -6.30
CA VAL A 330 2.86 -13.76 -6.62
C VAL A 330 3.75 -14.92 -6.18
N ASP A 331 3.12 -16.08 -5.98
CA ASP A 331 3.84 -17.33 -5.79
C ASP A 331 4.27 -17.89 -7.16
N PRO A 332 5.57 -18.20 -7.36
CA PRO A 332 6.11 -18.68 -8.64
C PRO A 332 5.42 -19.93 -9.19
N ARG A 333 4.77 -20.74 -8.35
CA ARG A 333 4.04 -21.95 -8.75
C ARG A 333 2.86 -21.65 -9.67
N PHE A 334 2.32 -20.42 -9.65
CA PHE A 334 1.23 -20.00 -10.53
C PHE A 334 1.69 -19.35 -11.84
N CYS A 335 2.99 -19.07 -11.96
CA CYS A 335 3.60 -18.54 -13.18
C CYS A 335 3.93 -19.65 -14.19
N SER A 336 4.09 -19.28 -15.47
CA SER A 336 4.67 -20.17 -16.48
C SER A 336 6.15 -20.42 -16.19
N GLN A 337 6.73 -21.45 -16.82
CA GLN A 337 8.17 -21.70 -16.70
C GLN A 337 8.98 -20.52 -17.26
N GLU A 338 8.57 -19.98 -18.40
CA GLU A 338 9.22 -18.83 -19.04
C GLU A 338 9.32 -17.60 -18.11
N VAL A 339 8.26 -17.30 -17.35
CA VAL A 339 8.27 -16.19 -16.38
C VAL A 339 9.19 -16.50 -15.18
N ARG A 340 9.22 -17.75 -14.73
CA ARG A 340 10.10 -18.17 -13.63
C ARG A 340 11.58 -18.06 -14.03
N ASP A 341 11.92 -18.43 -15.26
CA ASP A 341 13.31 -18.44 -15.74
C ASP A 341 13.91 -17.02 -15.86
N VAL A 342 13.08 -15.96 -15.84
CA VAL A 342 13.56 -14.57 -15.88
C VAL A 342 14.39 -14.21 -14.65
N VAL A 343 14.16 -14.85 -13.49
CA VAL A 343 14.86 -14.52 -12.24
C VAL A 343 16.37 -14.75 -12.28
N ASP A 344 16.84 -15.58 -13.22
CA ASP A 344 18.25 -15.93 -13.38
C ASP A 344 18.97 -15.04 -14.41
N GLN A 345 18.27 -14.07 -15.02
CA GLN A 345 18.86 -13.14 -15.99
C GLN A 345 19.66 -12.02 -15.32
N GLU A 346 20.52 -11.34 -16.09
CA GLU A 346 21.12 -10.08 -15.65
C GLU A 346 20.05 -8.97 -15.62
N PRO A 347 19.83 -8.28 -14.49
CA PRO A 347 18.77 -7.29 -14.39
C PRO A 347 19.09 -6.00 -15.15
N LEU A 348 18.08 -5.47 -15.83
CA LEU A 348 18.07 -4.07 -16.26
C LEU A 348 18.05 -3.15 -15.03
N VAL A 349 19.09 -2.35 -14.87
CA VAL A 349 19.22 -1.41 -13.75
C VAL A 349 18.56 -0.07 -14.10
N LEU A 350 17.42 0.20 -13.48
CA LEU A 350 16.71 1.47 -13.56
C LEU A 350 17.33 2.53 -12.64
N PRO A 351 17.18 3.83 -12.96
CA PRO A 351 17.65 4.91 -12.09
C PRO A 351 16.89 4.95 -10.76
N LEU A 352 17.51 5.52 -9.72
CA LEU A 352 16.93 5.61 -8.36
C LEU A 352 15.56 6.30 -8.31
N TRP A 353 15.33 7.26 -9.22
CA TRP A 353 14.10 8.05 -9.30
C TRP A 353 13.08 7.48 -10.28
N ASP A 354 13.23 6.23 -10.70
CA ASP A 354 12.28 5.59 -11.61
C ASP A 354 10.88 5.50 -10.98
N PRO A 355 9.78 5.74 -11.74
CA PRO A 355 8.40 5.65 -11.24
C PRO A 355 7.98 4.25 -10.77
N MET A 356 8.74 3.21 -11.11
CA MET A 356 8.55 1.84 -10.62
C MET A 356 9.26 1.64 -9.27
N GLY A 357 8.98 2.53 -8.31
CA GLY A 357 9.72 2.66 -7.06
C GLY A 357 8.98 2.17 -5.81
N ALA A 358 9.09 2.96 -4.73
CA ALA A 358 8.48 2.64 -3.45
C ALA A 358 6.95 2.87 -3.46
N LEU A 359 6.24 2.11 -2.62
CA LEU A 359 4.81 2.26 -2.37
C LEU A 359 4.61 2.92 -0.99
N ALA A 360 3.72 3.90 -0.91
CA ALA A 360 3.42 4.63 0.33
C ALA A 360 2.20 4.07 1.05
#